data_AF-A0A7J2RDW2-F1
#
_entry.id   AF-A0A7J2RDW2-F1
#
_cell.length_a   1.000
_cell.length_b   1.000
_cell.length_c   1.000
_cell.angle_alpha   90.00
_cell.angle_beta   90.00
_cell.angle_gamma   90.00
#
_symmetry.space_group_name_H-M   'P 1'
#
loop_
_entity.id
_entity.type
_entity.pdbx_description
1 polymer ?
#
loop_
_entity_poly.entity_id
_entity_poly.type
_entity_poly.pdbx_seq_one_letter_code
_entity_poly.pdbx_strand_id
1 'polypeptide(L)'
;SQDKVLAICQNLEATKYINPIGGLELYSKETFNKQGIELKFIKSKSIEYKQLDNEFVPWLSIIDVMMFNSKEDISKLLNHYELI
;
A
#
# COMPACT_ATOMS: atom_id res chain seq x y z
N SER A 1 6.10 -9.65 -14.89
CA SER A 1 5.18 -10.80 -14.88
C SER A 1 4.95 -11.25 -13.46
N GLN A 2 3.72 -11.61 -13.11
CA GLN A 2 3.36 -12.21 -11.81
C GLN A 2 4.18 -13.45 -11.46
N ASP A 3 4.65 -14.21 -12.45
CA ASP A 3 5.44 -15.43 -12.23
C ASP A 3 6.75 -15.15 -11.48
N LYS A 4 7.37 -13.99 -11.75
CA LYS A 4 8.58 -13.57 -11.03
C LYS A 4 8.30 -13.32 -9.55
N VAL A 5 7.14 -12.75 -9.24
CA VAL A 5 6.72 -12.51 -7.86
C VAL A 5 6.44 -13.83 -7.16
N LEU A 6 5.73 -14.76 -7.81
CA LEU A 6 5.46 -16.08 -7.27
C LEU A 6 6.76 -16.86 -6.97
N ALA A 7 7.73 -16.83 -7.88
CA ALA A 7 9.03 -17.45 -7.66
C ALA A 7 9.78 -16.84 -6.46
N ILE A 8 9.73 -15.51 -6.29
CA ILE A 8 10.31 -14.86 -5.10
C ILE A 8 9.58 -15.30 -3.83
N CYS A 9 8.24 -15.29 -3.83
CA CYS A 9 7.45 -15.73 -2.68
C CYS A 9 7.76 -17.17 -2.29
N GLN A 10 7.88 -18.08 -3.27
CA GLN A 10 8.25 -19.48 -3.03
C GLN A 10 9.64 -19.62 -2.41
N ASN A 11 10.64 -18.91 -2.95
CA ASN A 11 12.01 -18.93 -2.41
C ASN A 11 12.11 -18.36 -0.99
N LEU A 12 11.20 -17.47 -0.62
CA LEU A 12 11.12 -16.86 0.71
C LEU A 12 10.13 -17.56 1.63
N GLU A 13 9.52 -18.67 1.20
CA GLU A 13 8.46 -19.39 1.93
C GLU A 13 7.31 -18.45 2.39
N ALA A 14 7.04 -17.41 1.58
CA ALA A 14 6.04 -16.41 1.89
C ALA A 14 4.63 -16.97 1.69
N THR A 15 3.77 -16.80 2.70
CA THR A 15 2.34 -17.16 2.63
C THR A 15 1.45 -16.00 2.21
N LYS A 16 2.01 -14.80 2.08
CA LYS A 16 1.28 -13.58 1.74
C LYS A 16 2.13 -12.64 0.89
N TYR A 17 1.50 -12.03 -0.11
CA TYR A 17 2.08 -10.97 -0.92
C TYR A 17 1.16 -9.77 -0.92
N ILE A 18 1.69 -8.61 -0.53
CA ILE A 18 0.96 -7.33 -0.51
C ILE A 18 1.56 -6.41 -1.56
N ASN A 19 0.73 -5.91 -2.47
CA ASN A 19 1.13 -5.01 -3.54
C ASN A 19 0.34 -3.69 -3.49
N PRO A 20 0.82 -2.55 -4.04
CA PRO A 20 0.01 -1.35 -4.16
C PRO A 20 -1.24 -1.57 -5.04
N ILE A 21 -2.33 -0.89 -4.71
CA ILE A 21 -3.63 -1.03 -5.39
C ILE A 21 -3.57 -0.79 -6.90
N GLY A 22 -2.67 0.07 -7.39
CA GLY A 22 -2.52 0.35 -8.82
C GLY A 22 -2.05 -0.84 -9.66
N GLY A 23 -1.57 -1.92 -9.02
CA GLY A 23 -1.15 -3.13 -9.70
C GLY A 23 -2.25 -4.17 -9.92
N LEU A 24 -3.50 -3.94 -9.50
CA LEU A 24 -4.58 -4.95 -9.49
C LEU A 24 -4.70 -5.76 -10.79
N GLU A 25 -4.71 -5.10 -11.94
CA GLU A 25 -4.91 -5.73 -13.25
C GLU A 25 -3.73 -6.63 -13.69
N LEU A 26 -2.59 -6.50 -13.02
CA LEU A 26 -1.36 -7.24 -13.37
C LEU A 26 -1.27 -8.62 -12.71
N TYR A 27 -2.19 -8.96 -11.80
CA TYR A 27 -2.11 -10.17 -10.98
C TYR A 27 -3.45 -10.91 -10.89
N SER A 28 -3.38 -12.24 -10.84
CA SER A 28 -4.54 -13.10 -10.58
C SER A 28 -4.54 -13.61 -9.14
N LYS A 29 -5.56 -13.24 -8.35
CA LYS A 29 -5.77 -13.80 -7.00
C LYS A 29 -5.86 -15.34 -7.02
N GLU A 30 -6.47 -15.91 -8.06
CA GLU A 30 -6.59 -17.35 -8.23
C GLU A 30 -5.22 -18.02 -8.40
N THR A 31 -4.34 -17.43 -9.22
CA THR A 31 -2.99 -17.97 -9.45
C THR A 31 -2.16 -17.98 -8.18
N PHE A 32 -2.22 -16.91 -7.37
CA PHE A 32 -1.53 -16.85 -6.09
C PHE A 32 -2.10 -17.87 -5.08
N ASN A 33 -3.42 -17.97 -4.97
CA ASN A 33 -4.07 -18.92 -4.07
C ASN A 33 -3.72 -20.38 -4.40
N LYS A 34 -3.60 -20.74 -5.69
CA LYS A 34 -3.16 -22.09 -6.12
C LYS A 34 -1.75 -22.44 -5.64
N GLN A 35 -0.92 -21.44 -5.36
CA GLN A 35 0.43 -21.59 -4.83
C GLN A 35 0.47 -21.45 -3.30
N GLY A 36 -0.68 -21.37 -2.63
CA GLY A 36 -0.76 -21.19 -1.18
C GLY A 36 -0.40 -19.78 -0.70
N ILE A 37 -0.41 -18.78 -1.59
CA ILE A 37 -0.03 -17.40 -1.29
C ILE A 37 -1.29 -16.52 -1.29
N GLU A 38 -1.54 -15.82 -0.18
CA GLU A 38 -2.61 -14.83 -0.10
C GLU A 38 -2.16 -13.54 -0.81
N LEU A 39 -2.82 -13.19 -1.92
CA LEU A 39 -2.62 -11.92 -2.61
C LEU A 39 -3.52 -10.83 -2.01
N LYS A 40 -2.90 -9.76 -1.52
CA LYS A 40 -3.58 -8.56 -1.00
C LYS A 40 -3.09 -7.29 -1.68
N PHE A 41 -3.94 -6.28 -1.67
CA PHE A 41 -3.60 -4.96 -2.18
C PHE A 41 -3.76 -3.90 -1.11
N ILE A 42 -2.71 -3.11 -0.90
CA ILE A 42 -2.76 -1.96 -0.01
C ILE A 42 -3.38 -0.77 -0.74
N LYS A 43 -4.47 -0.25 -0.17
CA LYS A 43 -5.18 0.93 -0.66
C LYS A 43 -5.20 1.98 0.44
N SER A 44 -4.46 3.06 0.22
CA SER A 44 -4.49 4.23 1.10
C SER A 44 -5.89 4.86 1.10
N LYS A 45 -6.36 5.24 2.28
CA LYS A 45 -7.58 6.04 2.43
C LYS A 45 -7.23 7.52 2.29
N SER A 46 -8.22 8.34 1.95
CA SER A 46 -8.03 9.79 1.96
C SER A 46 -7.63 10.24 3.36
N ILE A 47 -6.65 11.13 3.42
CA ILE A 47 -6.20 11.79 4.65
C ILE A 47 -6.17 13.29 4.38
N GLU A 48 -6.44 14.09 5.40
CA GLU A 48 -6.41 15.55 5.33
C GLU A 48 -5.63 16.11 6.52
N TYR A 49 -4.86 17.16 6.28
CA TYR A 49 -4.06 17.87 7.28
C TYR A 49 -3.82 19.31 6.83
N LYS A 50 -3.44 20.19 7.77
CA LYS A 50 -3.23 21.61 7.46
C LYS A 50 -1.94 21.82 6.66
N GLN A 51 -2.06 22.24 5.39
CA GLN A 51 -0.94 22.61 4.51
C GLN A 51 -0.80 24.14 4.47
N LEU A 52 -0.16 24.72 5.49
CA LEU A 52 -0.09 26.18 5.69
C LEU A 52 -1.48 26.82 5.62
N ASP A 53 -1.61 28.00 5.01
CA ASP A 53 -2.89 28.71 4.80
C ASP A 53 -3.40 28.53 3.35
N ASN A 54 -3.12 27.38 2.74
CA ASN A 54 -3.60 27.02 1.39
C ASN A 54 -4.80 26.06 1.46
N GLU A 55 -5.49 25.90 0.32
CA GLU A 55 -6.41 24.78 0.13
C GLU A 55 -5.65 23.45 0.18
N PHE A 56 -6.27 22.43 0.78
CA PHE A 56 -5.66 21.11 0.90
C PHE A 56 -5.53 20.43 -0.47
N VAL A 57 -4.33 19.97 -0.78
CA VAL A 57 -4.03 19.17 -1.97
C VAL A 57 -3.77 17.72 -1.55
N PRO A 58 -4.62 16.76 -1.96
CA PRO A 58 -4.46 15.36 -1.60
C PRO A 58 -3.31 14.70 -2.39
N TRP A 59 -2.85 13.55 -1.91
CA TRP A 59 -1.90 12.66 -2.61
C TRP A 59 -0.53 13.27 -2.95
N LEU A 60 -0.10 14.28 -2.20
CA LEU A 60 1.27 14.78 -2.26
C LEU A 60 2.28 13.76 -1.69
N SER A 61 3.57 14.07 -1.84
CA SER A 61 4.65 13.18 -1.40
C SER A 61 4.64 12.95 0.12
N ILE A 62 5.26 11.85 0.58
CA ILE A 62 5.45 11.60 2.01
C ILE A 62 6.21 12.72 2.74
N ILE A 63 7.04 13.49 2.02
CA ILE A 63 7.76 14.64 2.58
C ILE A 63 6.78 15.76 2.98
N ASP A 64 5.68 15.94 2.24
CA ASP A 64 4.64 16.92 2.58
C ASP A 64 3.93 16.53 3.88
N VAL A 65 3.56 15.24 3.99
CA VAL A 65 2.99 14.69 5.23
C VAL A 65 3.96 14.90 6.40
N MET A 66 5.25 14.63 6.21
CA MET A 66 6.26 14.81 7.27
C MET A 66 6.51 16.27 7.64
N MET A 67 6.39 17.20 6.69
CA MET A 67 6.59 18.63 6.92
C MET A 67 5.49 19.23 7.81
N PHE A 68 4.25 18.76 7.64
CA PHE A 68 3.06 19.38 8.24
C PHE A 68 2.45 18.59 9.40
N ASN A 69 3.01 17.46 9.79
CA ASN A 69 2.47 16.61 10.86
C ASN A 69 3.54 16.23 11.89
N SER A 70 3.10 16.03 13.14
CA SER A 70 3.95 15.45 14.19
C SER A 70 4.28 13.99 13.88
N LYS A 71 5.34 13.45 14.51
CA LYS A 71 5.68 12.02 14.38
C LYS A 71 4.51 11.12 14.80
N GLU A 72 3.82 11.50 15.88
CA GLU A 72 2.66 10.80 16.42
C GLU A 72 1.50 10.78 15.42
N ASP A 73 1.23 11.91 14.76
CA ASP A 73 0.16 12.01 13.77
C ASP A 73 0.51 11.29 12.48
N ILE A 74 1.75 11.39 12.01
CA ILE A 74 2.25 10.61 10.86
C ILE A 74 2.00 9.12 11.08
N SER A 75 2.27 8.60 12.28
CA SER A 75 2.02 7.19 12.61
C SER A 75 0.53 6.82 12.47
N LYS A 76 -0.39 7.70 12.89
CA LYS A 76 -1.84 7.48 12.70
C LYS A 76 -2.24 7.55 11.23
N LEU A 77 -1.69 8.50 10.48
CA LEU A 77 -1.96 8.69 9.04
C LEU A 77 -1.45 7.50 8.21
N LEU A 78 -0.26 6.97 8.52
CA LEU A 78 0.30 5.80 7.84
C LEU A 78 -0.52 4.52 8.04
N ASN A 79 -1.32 4.45 9.11
CA ASN A 79 -2.25 3.36 9.36
C ASN A 79 -3.62 3.54 8.67
N HIS A 80 -3.86 4.65 7.96
CA HIS A 80 -5.07 4.88 7.17
C HIS A 80 -5.01 4.17 5.81
N TYR A 81 -5.06 2.85 5.84
CA TYR A 81 -5.19 2.02 4.64
C TYR A 81 -6.16 0.86 4.88
N GLU A 82 -6.51 0.18 3.80
CA GLU A 82 -7.20 -1.10 3.82
C GLU A 82 -6.42 -2.13 2.99
N LEU A 83 -6.53 -3.41 3.36
CA LEU A 83 -6.01 -4.53 2.57
C LEU A 83 -7.19 -5.26 1.90
N ILE A 84 -7.21 -5.23 0.57
CA ILE A 84 -8.27 -5.83 -0.27
C ILE A 84 -7.77 -7.12 -0.92
#